data_AF-A0A842YLJ9-F1
#
_entry.id   AF-A0A842YLJ9-F1
#
_cell.length_a   1.000
_cell.length_b   1.000
_cell.length_c   1.000
_cell.angle_alpha   90.00
_cell.angle_beta   90.00
_cell.angle_gamma   90.00
#
_symmetry.space_group_name_H-M   'P 1'
#
loop_
_entity.id
_entity.type
_entity.pdbx_description
1 polymer ?
#
loop_
_entity_poly.entity_id
_entity_poly.type
_entity_poly.pdbx_seq_one_letter_code
_entity_poly.pdbx_strand_id
1 'polypeptide(L)'
;MSEIMNLYCEVKFTTPVILVLEPSSALWADILRVATEIIDSFPGRVKRVYFLGQKEHEPVRTSGDLKRDGPRWLRRGIDRPILINPILEELKEEKFTGIIVIVSSRLPLDIEDWEGTDVPGRMIFVNMGDGEIEGPCRVIGRSNINLEIAPLMNIEPGEVFVSGDGFVPVNYSVEPCRSSETVFRDGEFILNIEPSSERLKIHLAAICGDRFPELIIRRHNGTEKVSFREEKPWFNQEWNRIPDDLREIIKSAAETGKFRCPCCGEKHDADTLICPSGDLILRGLPAGRCILFRGEEYISLTHVHAYPLEDGKIITSEGKIYRLKDDGWEYLKDVEPYERVADDLFGLFYKI
;
A
#
# COMPACT_ATOMS: atom_id res chain seq x y z
N MET A 1 -14.32 -22.49 -11.42
CA MET A 1 -13.69 -22.06 -10.16
C MET A 1 -13.00 -20.74 -10.42
N SER A 2 -13.22 -19.73 -9.58
CA SER A 2 -12.41 -18.51 -9.65
C SER A 2 -11.00 -18.88 -9.20
N GLU A 3 -10.04 -18.81 -10.11
CA GLU A 3 -8.65 -19.18 -9.88
C GLU A 3 -8.00 -18.18 -8.90
N ILE A 4 -7.17 -18.67 -7.98
CA ILE A 4 -6.41 -17.79 -7.08
C ILE A 4 -5.28 -17.17 -7.91
N MET A 5 -5.31 -15.85 -8.06
CA MET A 5 -4.27 -15.09 -8.75
C MET A 5 -3.17 -14.69 -7.78
N ASN A 6 -1.92 -14.76 -8.23
CA ASN A 6 -0.75 -14.30 -7.48
C ASN A 6 -0.25 -13.00 -8.11
N LEU A 7 -0.20 -11.94 -7.31
CA LEU A 7 -0.08 -10.56 -7.75
C LEU A 7 0.97 -9.81 -6.94
N TYR A 8 1.79 -9.01 -7.61
CA TYR A 8 2.81 -8.16 -7.00
C TYR A 8 2.55 -6.68 -7.31
N CYS A 9 2.79 -5.83 -6.32
CA CYS A 9 2.90 -4.38 -6.50
C CYS A 9 4.07 -3.83 -5.68
N GLU A 10 4.79 -2.87 -6.25
CA GLU A 10 5.78 -2.07 -5.53
C GLU A 10 5.55 -0.59 -5.82
N VAL A 11 5.35 0.19 -4.76
CA VAL A 11 5.11 1.62 -4.85
C VAL A 11 6.08 2.38 -3.94
N LYS A 12 6.43 3.59 -4.36
CA LYS A 12 7.18 4.54 -3.55
C LYS A 12 6.32 5.77 -3.31
N PHE A 13 5.88 5.96 -2.07
CA PHE A 13 5.07 7.09 -1.63
C PHE A 13 5.81 8.43 -1.65
N THR A 14 7.14 8.45 -1.89
CA THR A 14 7.88 9.71 -1.95
C THR A 14 7.46 10.54 -3.15
N THR A 15 7.00 11.75 -2.88
CA THR A 15 6.86 12.76 -3.91
C THR A 15 8.25 13.13 -4.47
N PRO A 16 8.49 13.00 -5.78
CA PRO A 16 9.75 13.44 -6.38
C PRO A 16 9.84 14.96 -6.31
N VAL A 17 11.08 15.45 -6.32
CA VAL A 17 11.37 16.85 -6.04
C VAL A 17 12.28 17.37 -7.14
N ILE A 18 11.89 18.52 -7.67
CA ILE A 18 12.71 19.27 -8.60
C ILE A 18 13.18 20.52 -7.89
N LEU A 19 14.48 20.77 -7.99
CA LEU A 19 15.08 21.99 -7.46
C LEU A 19 15.37 22.93 -8.63
N VAL A 20 14.88 24.16 -8.53
CA VAL A 20 15.07 25.20 -9.53
C VAL A 20 15.86 26.32 -8.88
N LEU A 21 17.01 26.67 -9.45
CA LEU A 21 17.95 27.62 -8.87
C LEU A 21 18.04 28.90 -9.71
N GLU A 22 18.07 30.04 -9.05
CA GLU A 22 18.48 31.30 -9.69
C GLU A 22 19.98 31.23 -10.05
N PRO A 23 20.36 31.52 -11.30
CA PRO A 23 21.76 31.54 -11.71
C PRO A 23 22.48 32.85 -11.33
N SER A 24 22.39 33.26 -10.07
CA SER A 24 22.96 34.51 -9.56
C SER A 24 24.39 34.33 -9.04
N SER A 25 25.34 35.09 -9.60
CA SER A 25 26.73 35.11 -9.13
C SER A 25 26.87 35.74 -7.75
N ALA A 26 26.04 36.74 -7.43
CA ALA A 26 26.06 37.45 -6.15
C ALA A 26 25.55 36.59 -5.00
N LEU A 27 24.52 35.76 -5.25
CA LEU A 27 23.86 34.94 -4.23
C LEU A 27 24.27 33.47 -4.27
N TRP A 28 25.20 33.10 -5.14
CA TRP A 28 25.53 31.70 -5.42
C TRP A 28 25.86 30.90 -4.16
N ALA A 29 26.65 31.47 -3.25
CA ALA A 29 27.04 30.79 -2.02
C ALA A 29 25.83 30.43 -1.15
N ASP A 30 24.87 31.36 -1.02
CA ASP A 30 23.67 31.15 -0.22
C ASP A 30 22.69 30.21 -0.91
N ILE A 31 22.48 30.36 -2.22
CA ILE A 31 21.66 29.46 -3.03
C ILE A 31 22.22 28.03 -2.95
N LEU A 32 23.53 27.85 -3.07
CA LEU A 32 24.18 26.54 -2.98
C LEU A 32 24.05 25.91 -1.59
N ARG A 33 24.17 26.72 -0.52
CA ARG A 33 23.95 26.27 0.86
C ARG A 33 22.52 25.76 1.02
N VAL A 34 21.52 26.55 0.64
CA VAL A 34 20.11 26.20 0.73
C VAL A 34 19.78 24.96 -0.11
N ALA A 35 20.26 24.91 -1.35
CA ALA A 35 20.09 23.78 -2.24
C ALA A 35 20.67 22.48 -1.64
N THR A 36 21.86 22.57 -1.03
CA THR A 36 22.50 21.47 -0.31
C THR A 36 21.62 21.00 0.85
N GLU A 37 21.14 21.92 1.69
CA GLU A 37 20.27 21.60 2.83
C GLU A 37 18.98 20.88 2.38
N ILE A 38 18.39 21.30 1.27
CA ILE A 38 17.23 20.64 0.67
C ILE A 38 17.59 19.22 0.20
N ILE A 39 18.67 19.05 -0.58
CA ILE A 39 19.07 17.73 -1.09
C ILE A 39 19.38 16.76 0.06
N ASP A 40 20.11 17.21 1.07
CA ASP A 40 20.49 16.40 2.23
C ASP A 40 19.28 16.05 3.11
N SER A 41 18.27 16.94 3.17
CA SER A 41 17.01 16.67 3.90
C SER A 41 16.10 15.68 3.17
N PHE A 42 16.26 15.52 1.85
CA PHE A 42 15.44 14.60 1.04
C PHE A 42 16.28 13.66 0.14
N PRO A 43 17.10 12.77 0.72
CA PRO A 43 18.01 11.93 -0.04
C PRO A 43 17.30 11.09 -1.11
N GLY A 44 17.76 11.21 -2.36
CA GLY A 44 17.23 10.46 -3.50
C GLY A 44 15.82 10.87 -3.97
N ARG A 45 15.21 11.90 -3.36
CA ARG A 45 13.97 12.51 -3.85
C ARG A 45 14.24 13.66 -4.83
N VAL A 46 15.31 14.43 -4.61
CA VAL A 46 15.83 15.40 -5.58
C VAL A 46 16.72 14.67 -6.58
N LYS A 47 16.30 14.60 -7.84
CA LYS A 47 17.06 13.91 -8.91
C LYS A 47 17.56 14.85 -10.02
N ARG A 48 16.96 16.03 -10.11
CA ARG A 48 17.22 17.01 -11.18
C ARG A 48 17.30 18.40 -10.57
N VAL A 49 18.29 19.15 -11.03
CA VAL A 49 18.44 20.59 -10.74
C VAL A 49 18.30 21.33 -12.05
N TYR A 50 17.39 22.30 -12.08
CA TYR A 50 17.23 23.24 -13.19
C TYR A 50 17.75 24.60 -12.77
N PHE A 51 18.08 25.43 -13.76
CA PHE A 51 18.40 26.84 -13.57
C PHE A 51 17.34 27.68 -14.27
N LEU A 52 16.88 28.76 -13.62
CA LEU A 52 15.91 29.67 -14.21
C LEU A 52 16.41 30.18 -15.58
N GLY A 53 15.50 30.26 -16.54
CA GLY A 53 15.80 30.61 -17.94
C GLY A 53 16.43 29.48 -18.77
N GLN A 54 16.44 28.23 -18.28
CA GLN A 54 16.95 27.06 -19.01
C GLN A 54 15.92 25.93 -19.03
N LYS A 55 15.86 25.20 -20.15
CA LYS A 55 15.06 23.99 -20.28
C LYS A 55 15.82 22.75 -19.78
N GLU A 56 17.14 22.75 -19.97
CA GLU A 56 18.02 21.64 -19.60
C GLU A 56 18.19 21.53 -18.08
N HIS A 57 18.32 20.29 -17.60
CA HIS A 57 18.59 20.00 -16.20
C HIS A 57 19.88 19.25 -16.01
N GLU A 58 20.41 19.34 -14.79
CA GLU A 58 21.59 18.60 -14.37
C GLU A 58 21.17 17.47 -13.43
N PRO A 59 21.66 16.23 -13.64
CA PRO A 59 21.35 15.13 -12.74
C PRO A 59 22.08 15.34 -11.40
N VAL A 60 21.36 15.15 -10.30
CA VAL A 60 21.93 15.22 -8.94
C VAL A 60 21.57 13.94 -8.19
N ARG A 61 22.56 13.31 -7.53
CA ARG A 61 22.32 12.14 -6.67
C ARG A 61 22.52 12.49 -5.20
N THR A 62 23.49 13.36 -4.93
CA THR A 62 23.84 13.83 -3.59
C THR A 62 24.17 15.32 -3.62
N SER A 63 24.18 15.98 -2.47
CA SER A 63 24.63 17.37 -2.38
C SER A 63 26.10 17.53 -2.79
N GLY A 64 26.91 16.46 -2.71
CA GLY A 64 28.29 16.43 -3.18
C GLY A 64 28.42 16.69 -4.69
N ASP A 65 27.46 16.22 -5.50
CA ASP A 65 27.46 16.48 -6.94
C ASP A 65 27.23 17.97 -7.21
N LEU A 66 26.28 18.59 -6.51
CA LEU A 66 26.00 20.01 -6.64
C LEU A 66 27.20 20.87 -6.16
N LYS A 67 27.86 20.50 -5.06
CA LYS A 67 29.05 21.21 -4.57
C LYS A 67 30.22 21.13 -5.56
N ARG A 68 30.41 19.98 -6.20
CA ARG A 68 31.51 19.74 -7.16
C ARG A 68 31.24 20.41 -8.51
N ASP A 69 30.07 20.16 -9.09
CA ASP A 69 29.76 20.52 -10.47
C ASP A 69 28.90 21.79 -10.61
N GLY A 70 28.23 22.21 -9.54
CA GLY A 70 27.37 23.40 -9.48
C GLY A 70 28.02 24.68 -10.00
N PRO A 71 29.27 25.02 -9.61
CA PRO A 71 29.94 26.21 -10.14
C PRO A 71 30.09 26.20 -11.68
N ARG A 72 30.24 25.01 -12.29
CA ARG A 72 30.31 24.87 -13.75
C ARG A 72 28.92 25.00 -14.38
N TRP A 73 27.90 24.43 -13.76
CA TRP A 73 26.52 24.52 -14.22
C TRP A 73 26.00 25.96 -14.18
N LEU A 74 26.27 26.67 -13.08
CA LEU A 74 25.94 28.07 -12.89
C LEU A 74 26.41 28.92 -14.07
N ARG A 75 27.68 28.76 -14.48
CA ARG A 75 28.29 29.53 -15.58
C ARG A 75 27.53 29.48 -16.89
N ARG A 76 26.70 28.45 -17.13
CA ARG A 76 25.87 28.34 -18.35
C ARG A 76 24.64 29.26 -18.32
N GLY A 77 24.24 29.72 -17.14
CA GLY A 77 23.01 30.49 -16.91
C GLY A 77 23.22 31.88 -16.34
N ILE A 78 24.46 32.27 -16.00
CA ILE A 78 24.78 33.63 -15.54
C ILE A 78 24.20 34.64 -16.56
N ASP A 79 23.51 35.66 -16.06
CA ASP A 79 22.85 36.74 -16.81
C ASP A 79 21.60 36.37 -17.62
N ARG A 80 21.08 35.14 -17.49
CA ARG A 80 19.77 34.80 -18.06
C ARG A 80 18.63 35.45 -17.27
N PRO A 81 17.50 35.78 -17.95
CA PRO A 81 16.31 36.26 -17.25
C PRO A 81 15.74 35.17 -16.33
N ILE A 82 15.16 35.60 -15.21
CA ILE A 82 14.51 34.73 -14.22
C ILE A 82 13.16 34.28 -14.78
N LEU A 83 13.17 33.27 -15.64
CA LEU A 83 11.99 32.67 -16.28
C LEU A 83 11.82 31.21 -15.84
N ILE A 84 10.59 30.78 -15.59
CA ILE A 84 10.23 29.42 -15.18
C ILE A 84 9.55 28.62 -16.31
N ASN A 85 8.93 29.29 -17.30
CA ASN A 85 8.20 28.63 -18.40
C ASN A 85 9.00 27.54 -19.12
N PRO A 86 10.28 27.73 -19.48
CA PRO A 86 11.05 26.67 -20.16
C PRO A 86 11.13 25.36 -19.36
N ILE A 87 11.07 25.45 -18.03
CA ILE A 87 11.07 24.31 -17.12
C ILE A 87 9.67 23.72 -17.03
N LEU A 88 8.64 24.54 -16.83
CA LEU A 88 7.27 24.07 -16.61
C LEU A 88 6.65 23.45 -17.84
N GLU A 89 6.96 23.96 -19.04
CA GLU A 89 6.55 23.34 -20.30
C GLU A 89 7.11 21.92 -20.43
N GLU A 90 8.41 21.72 -20.15
CA GLU A 90 9.03 20.39 -20.15
C GLU A 90 8.38 19.46 -19.10
N LEU A 91 8.17 19.96 -17.89
CA LEU A 91 7.54 19.18 -16.83
C LEU A 91 6.09 18.80 -17.13
N LYS A 92 5.37 19.67 -17.85
CA LYS A 92 4.02 19.39 -18.34
C LYS A 92 4.03 18.31 -19.42
N GLU A 93 4.97 18.38 -20.37
CA GLU A 93 5.18 17.33 -21.39
C GLU A 93 5.50 15.97 -20.75
N GLU A 94 6.34 15.96 -19.72
CA GLU A 94 6.67 14.76 -18.93
C GLU A 94 5.55 14.29 -17.99
N LYS A 95 4.46 15.05 -17.86
CA LYS A 95 3.39 14.82 -16.87
C LYS A 95 3.93 14.68 -15.44
N PHE A 96 4.93 15.47 -15.08
CA PHE A 96 5.51 15.47 -13.75
C PHE A 96 4.48 15.93 -12.70
N THR A 97 4.35 15.19 -11.60
CA THR A 97 3.36 15.44 -10.52
C THR A 97 4.00 15.72 -9.15
N GLY A 98 5.33 15.88 -9.11
CA GLY A 98 6.06 16.14 -7.86
C GLY A 98 6.06 17.60 -7.41
N ILE A 99 6.91 17.89 -6.42
CA ILE A 99 7.08 19.23 -5.84
C ILE A 99 8.20 19.98 -6.58
N ILE A 100 7.98 21.26 -6.83
CA ILE A 100 8.95 22.16 -7.48
C ILE A 100 9.40 23.17 -6.43
N VAL A 101 10.67 23.09 -6.02
CA VAL A 101 11.26 24.04 -5.07
C VAL A 101 12.07 25.07 -5.85
N ILE A 102 11.68 26.33 -5.78
CA ILE A 102 12.34 27.44 -6.48
C ILE A 102 13.16 28.24 -5.47
N VAL A 103 14.47 28.29 -5.64
CA VAL A 103 15.39 29.05 -4.77
C VAL A 103 15.88 30.28 -5.54
N SER A 104 15.33 31.45 -5.20
CA SER A 104 15.57 32.68 -5.95
C SER A 104 15.35 33.91 -5.07
N SER A 105 16.01 35.01 -5.42
CA SER A 105 15.86 36.32 -4.79
C SER A 105 14.60 37.07 -5.20
N ARG A 106 13.99 36.67 -6.32
CA ARG A 106 12.76 37.24 -6.88
C ARG A 106 11.93 36.14 -7.50
N LEU A 107 10.61 36.34 -7.58
CA LEU A 107 9.74 35.43 -8.32
C LEU A 107 10.12 35.41 -9.81
N PRO A 108 10.00 34.25 -10.47
CA PRO A 108 10.07 34.19 -11.92
C PRO A 108 9.05 35.12 -12.56
N LEU A 109 9.46 35.85 -13.60
CA LEU A 109 8.66 36.92 -14.22
C LEU A 109 7.38 36.39 -14.88
N ASP A 110 7.38 35.13 -15.26
CA ASP A 110 6.36 34.40 -16.01
C ASP A 110 5.59 33.39 -15.15
N ILE A 111 5.71 33.46 -13.82
CA ILE A 111 5.00 32.54 -12.92
C ILE A 111 3.47 32.72 -12.99
N GLU A 112 3.00 33.93 -13.26
CA GLU A 112 1.58 34.28 -13.36
C GLU A 112 0.88 33.59 -14.55
N ASP A 113 1.64 33.21 -15.59
CA ASP A 113 1.11 32.48 -16.76
C ASP A 113 0.48 31.13 -16.38
N TRP A 114 0.79 30.62 -15.19
CA TRP A 114 0.32 29.33 -14.66
C TRP A 114 -0.77 29.46 -13.61
N GLU A 115 -1.25 30.67 -13.33
CA GLU A 115 -2.42 30.87 -12.49
C GLU A 115 -3.65 30.15 -13.07
N GLY A 116 -4.47 29.57 -12.20
CA GLY A 116 -5.61 28.75 -12.60
C GLY A 116 -5.26 27.32 -13.06
N THR A 117 -3.99 26.91 -12.99
CA THR A 117 -3.56 25.51 -13.16
C THR A 117 -3.27 24.83 -11.82
N ASP A 118 -2.94 23.53 -11.86
CA ASP A 118 -2.48 22.77 -10.68
C ASP A 118 -1.01 23.03 -10.32
N VAL A 119 -0.26 23.74 -11.17
CA VAL A 119 1.18 23.97 -11.02
C VAL A 119 1.53 24.81 -9.78
N PRO A 120 0.88 25.96 -9.50
CA PRO A 120 1.21 26.77 -8.33
C PRO A 120 1.06 26.03 -7.00
N GLY A 121 0.06 25.12 -6.89
CA GLY A 121 -0.15 24.28 -5.71
C GLY A 121 0.98 23.28 -5.43
N ARG A 122 1.88 23.07 -6.40
CA ARG A 122 3.04 22.18 -6.31
C ARG A 122 4.36 22.93 -6.12
N MET A 123 4.32 24.26 -6.11
CA MET A 123 5.50 25.12 -6.00
C MET A 123 5.74 25.60 -4.58
N ILE A 124 7.00 25.53 -4.16
CA ILE A 124 7.51 26.14 -2.92
C ILE A 124 8.61 27.11 -3.32
N PHE A 125 8.42 28.39 -3.06
CA PHE A 125 9.39 29.44 -3.34
C PHE A 125 10.19 29.78 -2.09
N VAL A 126 11.50 29.60 -2.15
CA VAL A 126 12.46 29.99 -1.12
C VAL A 126 12.99 31.37 -1.43
N ASN A 127 12.56 32.35 -0.65
CA ASN A 127 12.93 33.74 -0.83
C ASN A 127 14.35 34.01 -0.34
N MET A 128 15.25 34.30 -1.29
CA MET A 128 16.64 34.68 -1.02
C MET A 128 16.84 36.20 -0.94
N GLY A 129 15.82 37.00 -1.23
CA GLY A 129 15.84 38.46 -1.18
C GLY A 129 15.52 39.02 0.22
N ASP A 130 15.72 40.32 0.39
CA ASP A 130 15.51 41.03 1.68
C ASP A 130 14.10 41.65 1.83
N GLY A 131 13.16 41.35 0.92
CA GLY A 131 11.79 41.86 0.94
C GLY A 131 10.74 40.76 1.04
N GLU A 132 9.53 41.12 1.48
CA GLU A 132 8.37 40.22 1.37
C GLU A 132 8.02 40.01 -0.11
N ILE A 133 7.70 38.78 -0.45
CA ILE A 133 7.33 38.37 -1.79
C ILE A 133 5.93 37.79 -1.71
N GLU A 134 5.01 38.40 -2.46
CA GLU A 134 3.67 37.86 -2.69
C GLU A 134 3.61 37.27 -4.09
N GLY A 135 2.89 36.16 -4.25
CA GLY A 135 2.74 35.49 -5.54
C GLY A 135 1.81 34.29 -5.47
N PRO A 136 1.59 33.60 -6.59
CA PRO A 136 0.62 32.51 -6.69
C PRO A 136 1.10 31.21 -6.01
N CYS A 137 2.37 31.14 -5.62
CA CYS A 137 2.97 29.99 -4.98
C CYS A 137 3.22 30.22 -3.49
N ARG A 138 3.45 29.14 -2.75
CA ARG A 138 3.77 29.22 -1.33
C ARG A 138 5.19 29.74 -1.13
N VAL A 139 5.34 30.83 -0.38
CA VAL A 139 6.63 31.46 -0.08
C VAL A 139 7.12 31.07 1.31
N ILE A 140 8.41 30.76 1.42
CA ILE A 140 9.11 30.51 2.69
C ILE A 140 10.40 31.35 2.76
N GLY A 141 10.79 31.72 3.98
CA GLY A 141 11.96 32.55 4.22
C GLY A 141 13.29 31.79 4.13
N ARG A 142 14.40 32.54 4.16
CA ARG A 142 15.77 31.96 4.14
C ARG A 142 16.22 31.26 5.44
N SER A 143 15.42 31.36 6.50
CA SER A 143 15.73 30.81 7.83
C SER A 143 14.91 29.54 8.07
N ASN A 144 15.47 28.53 8.74
CA ASN A 144 14.76 27.30 9.10
C ASN A 144 14.11 26.54 7.92
N ILE A 145 14.72 26.65 6.73
CA ILE A 145 14.20 26.08 5.47
C ILE A 145 13.91 24.59 5.60
N ASN A 146 14.80 23.82 6.24
CA ASN A 146 14.60 22.39 6.47
C ASN A 146 13.35 22.09 7.33
N LEU A 147 13.07 22.92 8.35
CA LEU A 147 11.89 22.78 9.21
C LEU A 147 10.61 23.19 8.49
N GLU A 148 10.67 24.18 7.60
CA GLU A 148 9.51 24.66 6.85
C GLU A 148 9.20 23.80 5.62
N ILE A 149 10.22 23.26 4.94
CA ILE A 149 10.06 22.44 3.74
C ILE A 149 9.69 20.99 4.09
N ALA A 150 10.26 20.40 5.14
CA ALA A 150 10.02 18.98 5.45
C ALA A 150 8.54 18.60 5.61
N PRO A 151 7.70 19.36 6.33
CA PRO A 151 6.27 19.10 6.43
C PRO A 151 5.54 19.21 5.08
N LEU A 152 6.02 20.09 4.19
CA LEU A 152 5.41 20.32 2.86
C LEU A 152 5.75 19.22 1.87
N MET A 153 6.89 18.58 2.08
CA MET A 153 7.40 17.52 1.23
C MET A 153 7.06 16.12 1.73
N ASN A 154 6.58 15.99 2.96
CA ASN A 154 6.07 14.75 3.51
C ASN A 154 4.55 14.67 3.30
N ILE A 155 4.14 14.49 2.04
CA ILE A 155 2.75 14.14 1.73
C ILE A 155 2.57 12.66 2.07
N GLU A 156 2.28 12.38 3.34
CA GLU A 156 1.96 11.02 3.76
C GLU A 156 0.63 10.60 3.10
N PRO A 157 0.51 9.34 2.68
CA PRO A 157 -0.78 8.82 2.27
C PRO A 157 -1.73 8.85 3.47
N GLY A 158 -2.93 9.39 3.28
CA GLY A 158 -3.96 9.40 4.33
C GLY A 158 -4.59 8.02 4.48
N GLU A 159 -4.86 7.34 3.37
CA GLU A 159 -5.35 5.96 3.35
C GLU A 159 -4.64 5.17 2.24
N VAL A 160 -4.29 3.92 2.53
CA VAL A 160 -3.74 2.97 1.56
C VAL A 160 -4.51 1.67 1.68
N PHE A 161 -5.14 1.23 0.60
CA PHE A 161 -5.93 0.00 0.62
C PHE A 161 -5.98 -0.67 -0.75
N VAL A 162 -6.27 -1.97 -0.78
CA VAL A 162 -6.49 -2.74 -2.00
C VAL A 162 -7.98 -3.09 -2.12
N SER A 163 -8.57 -2.82 -3.28
CA SER A 163 -9.93 -3.21 -3.62
C SER A 163 -10.09 -3.47 -5.12
N GLY A 164 -11.21 -4.07 -5.51
CA GLY A 164 -11.56 -4.34 -6.90
C GLY A 164 -12.80 -5.24 -7.03
N ASP A 165 -13.31 -5.34 -8.24
CA ASP A 165 -14.53 -6.11 -8.52
C ASP A 165 -14.32 -7.61 -8.20
N GLY A 166 -15.17 -8.16 -7.34
CA GLY A 166 -15.07 -9.55 -6.88
C GLY A 166 -13.80 -9.86 -6.08
N PHE A 167 -13.04 -8.85 -5.65
CA PHE A 167 -11.81 -9.02 -4.91
C PHE A 167 -12.05 -9.67 -3.55
N VAL A 168 -11.21 -10.65 -3.20
CA VAL A 168 -11.08 -11.24 -1.86
C VAL A 168 -9.60 -11.58 -1.64
N PRO A 169 -8.95 -11.05 -0.61
CA PRO A 169 -7.60 -11.49 -0.28
C PRO A 169 -7.65 -12.92 0.26
N VAL A 170 -6.82 -13.80 -0.30
CA VAL A 170 -6.59 -15.16 0.19
C VAL A 170 -5.38 -15.17 1.11
N ASN A 171 -4.26 -14.59 0.67
CA ASN A 171 -3.06 -14.41 1.49
C ASN A 171 -2.31 -13.16 1.03
N TYR A 172 -1.54 -12.53 1.91
CA TYR A 172 -0.74 -11.37 1.53
C TYR A 172 0.50 -11.22 2.42
N SER A 173 1.55 -10.69 1.83
CA SER A 173 2.69 -10.12 2.54
C SER A 173 2.83 -8.66 2.14
N VAL A 174 2.84 -7.78 3.14
CA VAL A 174 2.94 -6.33 2.95
C VAL A 174 4.14 -5.84 3.74
N GLU A 175 5.14 -5.32 3.03
CA GLU A 175 6.41 -4.93 3.64
C GLU A 175 6.98 -3.63 3.04
N PRO A 176 7.52 -2.72 3.87
CA PRO A 176 7.38 -2.61 5.32
C PRO A 176 5.99 -2.06 5.73
N CYS A 177 5.37 -2.70 6.72
CA CYS A 177 4.01 -2.40 7.18
C CYS A 177 3.99 -2.24 8.71
N ARG A 178 3.16 -1.32 9.24
CA ARG A 178 2.82 -1.26 10.68
C ARG A 178 1.71 -2.24 11.01
N SER A 179 0.65 -2.21 10.22
CA SER A 179 -0.50 -3.11 10.33
C SER A 179 -1.22 -3.22 8.99
N SER A 180 -1.83 -4.37 8.75
CA SER A 180 -2.79 -4.57 7.68
C SER A 180 -3.99 -5.34 8.21
N GLU A 181 -5.16 -5.04 7.68
CA GLU A 181 -6.41 -5.69 8.06
C GLU A 181 -7.29 -5.88 6.82
N THR A 182 -8.00 -7.00 6.76
CA THR A 182 -9.06 -7.20 5.78
C THR A 182 -10.39 -6.89 6.43
N VAL A 183 -11.17 -6.00 5.82
CA VAL A 183 -12.54 -5.67 6.25
C VAL A 183 -13.53 -6.02 5.15
N PHE A 184 -14.73 -6.40 5.55
CA PHE A 184 -15.87 -6.56 4.65
C PHE A 184 -16.86 -5.42 4.91
N ARG A 185 -17.18 -4.62 3.89
CA ARG A 185 -18.11 -3.50 3.98
C ARG A 185 -18.84 -3.32 2.67
N ASP A 186 -20.16 -3.12 2.74
CA ASP A 186 -21.01 -2.78 1.59
C ASP A 186 -20.84 -3.73 0.37
N GLY A 187 -20.65 -5.03 0.63
CA GLY A 187 -20.50 -6.04 -0.41
C GLY A 187 -19.07 -6.21 -0.94
N GLU A 188 -18.10 -5.50 -0.39
CA GLU A 188 -16.71 -5.51 -0.84
C GLU A 188 -15.76 -5.98 0.26
N PHE A 189 -14.74 -6.75 -0.13
CA PHE A 189 -13.56 -6.95 0.72
C PHE A 189 -12.54 -5.85 0.42
N ILE A 190 -11.97 -5.28 1.48
CA ILE A 190 -10.96 -4.24 1.40
C ILE A 190 -9.79 -4.65 2.28
N LEU A 191 -8.57 -4.65 1.70
CA LEU A 191 -7.34 -4.83 2.47
C LEU A 191 -6.78 -3.46 2.81
N ASN A 192 -6.99 -3.00 4.05
CA ASN A 192 -6.41 -1.77 4.57
C ASN A 192 -4.94 -1.99 4.94
N ILE A 193 -4.10 -1.00 4.65
CA ILE A 193 -2.65 -1.05 4.87
C ILE A 193 -2.20 0.23 5.56
N GLU A 194 -1.52 0.11 6.70
CA GLU A 194 -0.77 1.20 7.32
C GLU A 194 0.73 1.01 7.03
N PRO A 195 1.31 1.68 6.01
CA PRO A 195 2.72 1.51 5.68
C PRO A 195 3.62 2.06 6.79
N SER A 196 4.74 1.40 7.06
CA SER A 196 5.74 1.89 8.02
C SER A 196 6.91 2.63 7.37
N SER A 197 6.96 2.67 6.03
CA SER A 197 7.97 3.44 5.29
C SER A 197 7.42 3.97 3.95
N GLU A 198 8.21 4.81 3.30
CA GLU A 198 7.91 5.39 1.99
C GLU A 198 7.88 4.39 0.84
N ARG A 199 8.48 3.21 1.00
CA ARG A 199 8.38 2.12 0.02
C ARG A 199 7.43 1.09 0.57
N LEU A 200 6.61 0.52 -0.31
CA LEU A 200 5.71 -0.57 0.00
C LEU A 200 5.81 -1.62 -1.09
N LYS A 201 6.00 -2.87 -0.68
CA LYS A 201 5.91 -4.07 -1.51
C LYS A 201 4.72 -4.88 -1.02
N ILE A 202 3.92 -5.35 -1.96
CA ILE A 202 2.75 -6.17 -1.69
C ILE A 202 2.86 -7.41 -2.56
N HIS A 203 2.97 -8.56 -1.90
CA HIS A 203 2.70 -9.85 -2.49
C HIS A 203 1.27 -10.23 -2.10
N LEU A 204 0.43 -10.56 -3.07
CA LEU A 204 -1.00 -10.77 -2.88
C LEU A 204 -1.46 -12.02 -3.61
N ALA A 205 -2.01 -12.96 -2.87
CA ALA A 205 -2.84 -14.02 -3.42
C ALA A 205 -4.30 -13.65 -3.22
N ALA A 206 -5.08 -13.61 -4.29
CA ALA A 206 -6.46 -13.14 -4.22
C ALA A 206 -7.37 -13.88 -5.21
N ILE A 207 -8.66 -13.88 -4.88
CA ILE A 207 -9.74 -14.14 -5.82
C ILE A 207 -10.15 -12.78 -6.37
N CYS A 208 -10.31 -12.65 -7.69
CA CYS A 208 -10.79 -11.42 -8.33
C CYS A 208 -11.64 -11.77 -9.56
N GLY A 209 -12.42 -10.80 -10.03
CA GLY A 209 -13.14 -10.90 -11.30
C GLY A 209 -12.21 -10.78 -12.52
N ASP A 210 -12.74 -10.29 -13.63
CA ASP A 210 -11.99 -10.16 -14.91
C ASP A 210 -10.85 -9.13 -14.87
N ARG A 211 -10.75 -8.34 -13.80
CA ARG A 211 -9.75 -7.27 -13.65
C ARG A 211 -8.95 -7.50 -12.37
N PHE A 212 -7.66 -7.17 -12.44
CA PHE A 212 -6.81 -7.17 -11.26
C PHE A 212 -7.31 -6.12 -10.26
N PRO A 213 -7.21 -6.39 -8.94
CA PRO A 213 -7.44 -5.37 -7.95
C PRO A 213 -6.43 -4.22 -8.11
N GLU A 214 -6.78 -3.07 -7.56
CA GLU A 214 -5.94 -1.88 -7.56
C GLU A 214 -5.48 -1.55 -6.14
N LEU A 215 -4.23 -1.13 -6.00
CA LEU A 215 -3.78 -0.43 -4.81
C LEU A 215 -4.22 1.03 -4.92
N ILE A 216 -5.06 1.47 -4.00
CA ILE A 216 -5.61 2.82 -3.93
C ILE A 216 -4.89 3.58 -2.83
N ILE A 217 -4.32 4.73 -3.20
CA ILE A 217 -3.57 5.61 -2.31
C ILE A 217 -4.28 6.95 -2.30
N ARG A 218 -4.97 7.26 -1.19
CA ARG A 218 -5.65 8.55 -1.01
C ARG A 218 -4.75 9.53 -0.29
N ARG A 219 -4.67 10.75 -0.84
CA ARG A 219 -3.89 11.88 -0.34
C ARG A 219 -4.79 13.11 -0.26
N HIS A 220 -4.34 14.14 0.46
CA HIS A 220 -5.09 15.39 0.56
C HIS A 220 -5.36 16.06 -0.81
N ASN A 221 -4.51 15.80 -1.81
CA ASN A 221 -4.57 16.38 -3.14
C ASN A 221 -5.10 15.43 -4.23
N GLY A 222 -5.59 14.24 -3.88
CA GLY A 222 -6.17 13.32 -4.86
C GLY A 222 -6.05 11.84 -4.51
N THR A 223 -6.46 11.02 -5.46
CA THR A 223 -6.38 9.55 -5.37
C THR A 223 -5.46 9.03 -6.46
N GLU A 224 -4.47 8.24 -6.07
CA GLU A 224 -3.58 7.50 -6.96
C GLU A 224 -4.02 6.02 -6.97
N LYS A 225 -3.97 5.41 -8.16
CA LYS A 225 -4.30 4.00 -8.37
C LYS A 225 -3.10 3.31 -8.99
N VAL A 226 -2.65 2.22 -8.38
CA VAL A 226 -1.51 1.43 -8.86
C VAL A 226 -2.00 0.02 -9.18
N SER A 227 -1.84 -0.39 -10.43
CA SER A 227 -2.21 -1.73 -10.88
C SER A 227 -1.20 -2.76 -10.39
N PHE A 228 -1.69 -3.92 -9.99
CA PHE A 228 -0.86 -5.09 -9.73
C PHE A 228 -0.38 -5.72 -11.04
N ARG A 229 0.70 -6.49 -10.96
CA ARG A 229 1.16 -7.39 -12.03
C ARG A 229 1.13 -8.83 -11.54
N GLU A 230 0.91 -9.78 -12.43
CA GLU A 230 1.06 -11.20 -12.07
C GLU A 230 2.48 -11.51 -11.60
N GLU A 231 2.58 -12.39 -10.63
CA GLU A 231 3.84 -12.98 -10.18
C GLU A 231 3.73 -14.50 -10.07
N LYS A 232 4.89 -15.16 -9.93
CA LYS A 232 4.90 -16.60 -9.68
C LYS A 232 4.23 -16.90 -8.33
N PRO A 233 3.52 -18.03 -8.18
CA PRO A 233 3.00 -18.45 -6.89
C PRO A 233 4.09 -18.42 -5.82
N TRP A 234 3.84 -17.65 -4.76
CA TRP A 234 4.76 -17.44 -3.65
C TRP A 234 4.21 -17.98 -2.33
N PHE A 235 2.93 -18.34 -2.31
CA PHE A 235 2.30 -19.08 -1.23
C PHE A 235 1.72 -20.38 -1.77
N ASN A 236 1.70 -21.41 -0.94
CA ASN A 236 1.01 -22.65 -1.23
C ASN A 236 0.16 -23.03 -0.01
N GLN A 237 -1.05 -23.52 -0.27
CA GLN A 237 -1.93 -24.05 0.78
C GLN A 237 -1.63 -25.54 0.94
N GLU A 238 -1.03 -25.90 2.07
CA GLU A 238 -0.70 -27.30 2.37
C GLU A 238 -1.83 -27.96 3.15
N TRP A 239 -2.29 -29.09 2.62
CA TRP A 239 -3.16 -30.02 3.32
C TRP A 239 -2.30 -30.87 4.26
N ASN A 240 -2.71 -30.94 5.51
CA ASN A 240 -2.04 -31.66 6.57
C ASN A 240 -2.80 -32.94 6.88
N ARG A 241 -2.08 -33.98 7.28
CA ARG A 241 -2.72 -35.23 7.70
C ARG A 241 -3.38 -35.06 9.07
N ILE A 242 -4.63 -35.49 9.20
CA ILE A 242 -5.33 -35.53 10.48
C ILE A 242 -4.61 -36.52 11.41
N PRO A 243 -4.30 -36.11 12.67
CA PRO A 243 -3.75 -37.01 13.69
C PRO A 243 -4.60 -38.27 13.85
N ASP A 244 -3.96 -39.43 13.95
CA ASP A 244 -4.62 -40.75 13.94
C ASP A 244 -5.70 -40.86 15.03
N ASP A 245 -5.45 -40.29 16.21
CA ASP A 245 -6.34 -40.25 17.36
C ASP A 245 -7.57 -39.34 17.18
N LEU A 246 -7.53 -38.41 16.22
CA LEU A 246 -8.63 -37.48 15.92
C LEU A 246 -9.49 -37.92 14.73
N ARG A 247 -9.03 -38.85 13.89
CA ARG A 247 -9.72 -39.24 12.66
C ARG A 247 -11.14 -39.75 12.91
N GLU A 248 -11.29 -40.66 13.86
CA GLU A 248 -12.60 -41.25 14.19
C GLU A 248 -13.55 -40.22 14.81
N ILE A 249 -13.01 -39.24 15.55
CA ILE A 249 -13.78 -38.15 16.14
C ILE A 249 -14.35 -37.26 15.03
N ILE A 250 -13.49 -36.77 14.14
CA ILE A 250 -13.87 -35.88 13.03
C ILE A 250 -14.84 -36.57 12.09
N LYS A 251 -14.56 -37.83 11.72
CA LYS A 251 -15.44 -38.63 10.87
C LYS A 251 -16.81 -38.83 11.50
N SER A 252 -16.87 -39.27 12.76
CA SER A 252 -18.15 -39.48 13.45
C SER A 252 -18.95 -38.19 13.59
N ALA A 253 -18.28 -37.09 13.94
CA ALA A 253 -18.91 -35.79 14.06
C ALA A 253 -19.49 -35.29 12.72
N ALA A 254 -18.73 -35.42 11.62
CA ALA A 254 -19.17 -35.03 10.28
C ALA A 254 -20.30 -35.90 9.72
N GLU A 255 -20.30 -37.21 10.01
CA GLU A 255 -21.30 -38.15 9.48
C GLU A 255 -22.60 -38.21 10.32
N THR A 256 -22.48 -38.11 11.64
CA THR A 256 -23.60 -38.38 12.57
C THR A 256 -23.98 -37.22 13.47
N GLY A 257 -23.21 -36.11 13.45
CA GLY A 257 -23.38 -34.98 14.35
C GLY A 257 -23.00 -35.27 15.80
N LYS A 258 -22.40 -36.43 16.08
CA LYS A 258 -21.99 -36.88 17.41
C LYS A 258 -20.68 -37.65 17.36
N PHE A 259 -19.94 -37.68 18.46
CA PHE A 259 -18.73 -38.50 18.59
C PHE A 259 -18.56 -39.02 20.03
N ARG A 260 -17.67 -39.99 20.21
CA ARG A 260 -17.27 -40.46 21.55
C ARG A 260 -16.07 -39.65 22.02
N CYS A 261 -16.21 -38.91 23.13
CA CYS A 261 -15.13 -38.09 23.66
C CYS A 261 -13.99 -38.97 24.17
N PRO A 262 -12.73 -38.67 23.78
CA PRO A 262 -11.57 -39.43 24.22
C PRO A 262 -11.26 -39.22 25.71
N CYS A 263 -11.73 -38.12 26.32
CA CYS A 263 -11.42 -37.76 27.70
C CYS A 263 -12.35 -38.43 28.72
N CYS A 264 -13.67 -38.37 28.50
CA CYS A 264 -14.66 -38.94 29.43
C CYS A 264 -15.29 -40.25 28.94
N GLY A 265 -15.10 -40.63 27.67
CA GLY A 265 -15.67 -41.84 27.08
C GLY A 265 -17.15 -41.74 26.70
N GLU A 266 -17.83 -40.64 27.06
CA GLU A 266 -19.25 -40.39 26.76
C GLU A 266 -19.47 -39.87 25.34
N LYS A 267 -20.73 -39.93 24.86
CA LYS A 267 -21.12 -39.37 23.57
C LYS A 267 -21.43 -37.88 23.71
N HIS A 268 -20.86 -37.08 22.82
CA HIS A 268 -21.08 -35.64 22.73
C HIS A 268 -21.57 -35.25 21.35
N ASP A 269 -22.22 -34.09 21.27
CA ASP A 269 -22.64 -33.46 20.03
C ASP A 269 -21.43 -32.78 19.35
N ALA A 270 -21.50 -32.60 18.03
CA ALA A 270 -20.39 -32.11 17.21
C ALA A 270 -19.92 -30.68 17.55
N ASP A 271 -20.73 -29.89 18.24
CA ASP A 271 -20.40 -28.55 18.74
C ASP A 271 -19.62 -28.58 20.07
N THR A 272 -19.49 -29.74 20.70
CA THR A 272 -18.74 -29.89 21.94
C THR A 272 -17.24 -29.93 21.65
N LEU A 273 -16.55 -28.80 21.86
CA LEU A 273 -15.11 -28.65 21.63
C LEU A 273 -14.25 -28.86 22.89
N ILE A 274 -14.84 -28.62 24.06
CA ILE A 274 -14.24 -28.83 25.38
C ILE A 274 -15.05 -29.92 26.09
N CYS A 275 -14.38 -30.96 26.57
CA CYS A 275 -14.99 -32.00 27.38
C CYS A 275 -15.50 -31.40 28.71
N PRO A 276 -16.68 -31.80 29.23
CA PRO A 276 -17.14 -31.38 30.56
C PRO A 276 -16.16 -31.69 31.71
N SER A 277 -15.25 -32.65 31.51
CA SER A 277 -14.16 -32.95 32.45
C SER A 277 -13.00 -31.94 32.40
N GLY A 278 -13.00 -30.99 31.45
CA GLY A 278 -12.07 -29.86 31.37
C GLY A 278 -11.04 -29.91 30.24
N ASP A 279 -10.96 -30.99 29.46
CA ASP A 279 -9.94 -31.17 28.42
C ASP A 279 -10.42 -30.79 27.00
N LEU A 280 -9.49 -30.34 26.16
CA LEU A 280 -9.74 -30.07 24.73
C LEU A 280 -9.85 -31.37 23.94
N ILE A 281 -10.92 -31.49 23.14
CA ILE A 281 -11.23 -32.71 22.40
C ILE A 281 -10.37 -32.85 21.14
N LEU A 282 -10.13 -31.74 20.44
CA LEU A 282 -9.32 -31.71 19.21
C LEU A 282 -7.90 -31.20 19.50
N ARG A 283 -7.27 -31.75 20.55
CA ARG A 283 -5.91 -31.38 20.94
C ARG A 283 -4.94 -31.74 19.82
N GLY A 284 -4.20 -30.74 19.32
CA GLY A 284 -3.26 -30.90 18.21
C GLY A 284 -3.72 -30.26 16.90
N LEU A 285 -4.98 -29.81 16.81
CA LEU A 285 -5.44 -28.95 15.72
C LEU A 285 -5.34 -27.46 16.10
N PRO A 286 -5.06 -26.55 15.14
CA PRO A 286 -4.98 -25.11 15.39
C PRO A 286 -6.35 -24.53 15.79
N ALA A 287 -6.43 -23.87 16.95
CA ALA A 287 -7.65 -23.21 17.42
C ALA A 287 -7.74 -21.73 16.99
N GLY A 288 -8.92 -21.13 17.13
CA GLY A 288 -9.22 -19.72 16.89
C GLY A 288 -9.49 -19.35 15.43
N ARG A 289 -9.52 -20.34 14.53
CA ARG A 289 -9.67 -20.18 13.09
C ARG A 289 -10.49 -21.31 12.49
N CYS A 290 -11.00 -21.08 11.28
CA CYS A 290 -11.69 -22.10 10.51
C CYS A 290 -10.71 -23.19 10.05
N ILE A 291 -11.13 -24.44 10.19
CA ILE A 291 -10.46 -25.63 9.69
C ILE A 291 -11.39 -26.28 8.67
N LEU A 292 -10.83 -26.72 7.56
CA LEU A 292 -11.54 -27.50 6.55
C LEU A 292 -10.98 -28.92 6.53
N PHE A 293 -11.86 -29.91 6.44
CA PHE A 293 -11.53 -31.33 6.44
C PHE A 293 -11.98 -31.98 5.13
N ARG A 294 -11.13 -32.83 4.58
CA ARG A 294 -11.43 -33.67 3.41
C ARG A 294 -10.74 -35.01 3.57
N GLY A 295 -11.52 -36.10 3.66
CA GLY A 295 -10.98 -37.44 3.90
C GLY A 295 -10.14 -37.50 5.18
N GLU A 296 -8.87 -37.89 5.06
CA GLU A 296 -7.91 -37.93 6.18
C GLU A 296 -7.07 -36.65 6.33
N GLU A 297 -7.41 -35.59 5.60
CA GLU A 297 -6.63 -34.36 5.55
C GLU A 297 -7.41 -33.16 6.08
N TYR A 298 -6.66 -32.15 6.53
CA TYR A 298 -7.20 -30.87 6.95
C TYR A 298 -6.35 -29.71 6.45
N ILE A 299 -6.98 -28.56 6.29
CA ILE A 299 -6.30 -27.28 6.11
C ILE A 299 -6.82 -26.29 7.15
N SER A 300 -5.89 -25.59 7.81
CA SER A 300 -6.23 -24.52 8.74
C SER A 300 -6.10 -23.17 8.05
N LEU A 301 -7.13 -22.34 8.14
CA LEU A 301 -7.11 -20.97 7.62
C LEU A 301 -6.39 -20.00 8.58
N THR A 302 -5.29 -20.44 9.20
CA THR A 302 -4.49 -19.62 10.14
C THR A 302 -3.62 -18.61 9.42
N HIS A 303 -3.09 -18.97 8.25
CA HIS A 303 -2.18 -18.15 7.45
C HIS A 303 -2.84 -17.57 6.20
N VAL A 304 -4.14 -17.75 6.04
CA VAL A 304 -4.91 -17.31 4.87
C VAL A 304 -6.23 -16.71 5.37
N HIS A 305 -6.69 -15.66 4.69
CA HIS A 305 -7.93 -14.99 5.06
C HIS A 305 -9.18 -15.71 4.53
N ALA A 306 -9.10 -16.33 3.35
CA ALA A 306 -10.22 -17.00 2.71
C ALA A 306 -9.81 -18.25 1.93
N TYR A 307 -10.77 -19.15 1.70
CA TYR A 307 -10.65 -20.35 0.88
C TYR A 307 -11.80 -20.39 -0.15
N PRO A 308 -11.50 -20.60 -1.46
CA PRO A 308 -12.53 -20.70 -2.48
C PRO A 308 -13.33 -21.99 -2.33
N LEU A 309 -14.65 -21.87 -2.38
CA LEU A 309 -15.59 -23.00 -2.46
C LEU A 309 -16.17 -23.10 -3.89
N GLU A 310 -16.96 -24.13 -4.13
CA GLU A 310 -17.71 -24.30 -5.38
C GLU A 310 -18.81 -23.22 -5.53
N ASP A 311 -19.33 -23.07 -6.75
CA ASP A 311 -20.44 -22.14 -7.08
C ASP A 311 -20.23 -20.67 -6.68
N GLY A 312 -18.99 -20.17 -6.79
CA GLY A 312 -18.67 -18.77 -6.53
C GLY A 312 -18.78 -18.38 -5.05
N LYS A 313 -18.66 -19.35 -4.14
CA LYS A 313 -18.61 -19.13 -2.70
C LYS A 313 -17.19 -19.06 -2.18
N ILE A 314 -17.04 -18.48 -1.00
CA ILE A 314 -15.81 -18.55 -0.21
C ILE A 314 -16.16 -18.86 1.25
N ILE A 315 -15.20 -19.39 1.98
CA ILE A 315 -15.22 -19.43 3.46
C ILE A 315 -14.01 -18.68 4.00
N THR A 316 -14.22 -17.79 4.97
CA THR A 316 -13.15 -17.01 5.59
C THR A 316 -12.54 -17.73 6.79
N SER A 317 -11.37 -17.27 7.22
CA SER A 317 -10.69 -17.73 8.44
C SER A 317 -11.52 -17.57 9.73
N GLU A 318 -12.54 -16.71 9.70
CA GLU A 318 -13.51 -16.52 10.77
C GLU A 318 -14.71 -17.47 10.68
N GLY A 319 -14.72 -18.40 9.72
CA GLY A 319 -15.81 -19.35 9.51
C GLY A 319 -17.04 -18.73 8.83
N LYS A 320 -16.91 -17.57 8.17
CA LYS A 320 -18.03 -16.92 7.48
C LYS A 320 -18.07 -17.35 6.02
N ILE A 321 -19.26 -17.64 5.51
CA ILE A 321 -19.49 -18.06 4.12
C ILE A 321 -20.10 -16.90 3.33
N TYR A 322 -19.52 -16.61 2.19
CA TYR A 322 -20.00 -15.58 1.26
C TYR A 322 -20.23 -16.16 -0.13
N ARG A 323 -21.06 -15.48 -0.93
CA ARG A 323 -21.29 -15.78 -2.35
C ARG A 323 -21.11 -14.52 -3.18
N LEU A 324 -20.42 -14.63 -4.31
CA LEU A 324 -20.32 -13.56 -5.28
C LEU A 324 -21.63 -13.45 -6.08
N LYS A 325 -22.21 -12.24 -6.12
CA LYS A 325 -23.34 -11.81 -6.96
C LYS A 325 -22.87 -10.72 -7.93
N ASP A 326 -23.74 -10.33 -8.86
CA ASP A 326 -23.46 -9.30 -9.89
C ASP A 326 -23.02 -7.95 -9.28
N ASP A 327 -23.52 -7.65 -8.09
CA ASP A 327 -23.38 -6.41 -7.34
C ASP A 327 -22.39 -6.51 -6.15
N GLY A 328 -21.70 -7.65 -6.00
CA GLY A 328 -20.65 -7.85 -4.98
C GLY A 328 -20.82 -9.12 -4.16
N TRP A 329 -20.09 -9.23 -3.06
CA TRP A 329 -20.14 -10.37 -2.15
C TRP A 329 -21.31 -10.25 -1.17
N GLU A 330 -22.09 -11.31 -1.04
CA GLU A 330 -23.16 -11.42 -0.06
C GLU A 330 -22.76 -12.38 1.06
N TYR A 331 -22.86 -11.94 2.31
CA TYR A 331 -22.74 -12.81 3.48
C TYR A 331 -23.95 -13.75 3.53
N LEU A 332 -23.68 -15.06 3.60
CA LEU A 332 -24.73 -16.07 3.68
C LEU A 332 -25.00 -16.49 5.13
N LYS A 333 -23.96 -16.92 5.83
CA LYS A 333 -24.01 -17.45 7.20
C LYS A 333 -22.63 -17.74 7.77
N ASP A 334 -22.61 -18.07 9.06
CA ASP A 334 -21.46 -18.71 9.70
C ASP A 334 -21.51 -20.23 9.48
N VAL A 335 -20.34 -20.87 9.48
CA VAL A 335 -20.21 -22.32 9.35
C VAL A 335 -20.60 -23.00 10.65
N GLU A 336 -21.54 -23.94 10.57
CA GLU A 336 -21.87 -24.79 11.72
C GLU A 336 -20.77 -25.84 11.96
N PRO A 337 -20.61 -26.36 13.19
CA PRO A 337 -19.59 -27.37 13.48
C PRO A 337 -19.71 -28.60 12.58
N TYR A 338 -18.64 -28.91 11.84
CA TYR A 338 -18.57 -30.02 10.89
C TYR A 338 -19.61 -29.92 9.77
N GLU A 339 -20.01 -28.71 9.39
CA GLU A 339 -20.93 -28.50 8.28
C GLU A 339 -20.26 -28.87 6.95
N ARG A 340 -20.97 -29.57 6.07
CA ARG A 340 -20.54 -29.77 4.68
C ARG A 340 -20.66 -28.46 3.89
N VAL A 341 -19.52 -27.89 3.49
CA VAL A 341 -19.43 -26.60 2.79
C VAL A 341 -19.20 -26.72 1.29
N ALA A 342 -18.70 -27.86 0.81
CA ALA A 342 -18.61 -28.26 -0.60
C ALA A 342 -18.55 -29.80 -0.70
N ASP A 343 -18.47 -30.34 -1.93
CA ASP A 343 -18.33 -31.78 -2.15
C ASP A 343 -17.12 -32.36 -1.37
N ASP A 344 -17.43 -33.30 -0.48
CA ASP A 344 -16.49 -33.94 0.46
C ASP A 344 -15.65 -32.99 1.33
N LEU A 345 -16.11 -31.75 1.53
CA LEU A 345 -15.43 -30.73 2.31
C LEU A 345 -16.28 -30.29 3.49
N PHE A 346 -15.74 -30.45 4.71
CA PHE A 346 -16.42 -30.10 5.96
C PHE A 346 -15.69 -28.96 6.66
N GLY A 347 -16.43 -27.97 7.14
CA GLY A 347 -15.89 -26.81 7.86
C GLY A 347 -16.12 -26.89 9.36
N LEU A 348 -15.16 -26.39 10.13
CA LEU A 348 -15.27 -26.22 11.57
C LEU A 348 -14.61 -24.91 11.97
N PHE A 349 -15.37 -23.99 12.56
CA PHE A 349 -14.78 -22.85 13.24
C PHE A 349 -14.37 -23.24 14.67
N TYR A 350 -13.08 -23.56 14.87
CA TYR A 350 -12.60 -24.12 16.13
C TYR A 350 -12.35 -23.03 17.18
N LYS A 351 -13.41 -22.48 17.76
CA LYS A 351 -13.34 -21.47 18.83
C LYS A 351 -13.49 -22.12 20.21
N ILE A 352 -12.48 -21.96 21.06
CA ILE A 352 -12.42 -22.47 22.44
C ILE A 352 -12.92 -21.39 23.40
#